data_AF-A0A529LS97-F1
#
_entry.id   AF-A0A529LS97-F1
#
_cell.length_a   1.000
_cell.length_b   1.000
_cell.length_c   1.000
_cell.angle_alpha   90.00
_cell.angle_beta   90.00
_cell.angle_gamma   90.00
#
_symmetry.space_group_name_H-M   'P 1'
#
loop_
_entity.id
_entity.type
_entity.pdbx_description
1 polymer ?
#
loop_
_entity_poly.entity_id
_entity_poly.type
_entity_poly.pdbx_seq_one_letter_code
_entity_poly.pdbx_strand_id
1 'polypeptide(L)'
;MTIPAPFISDPMDIEKNWIDYNGHLNMAYYNVLFDRCSDVAFEMVGMGPNYARDRRLTIYTAEVHVCYVQELHLDHKVKVSFQLIDHD
;
A
#
# COMPACT_ATOMS: atom_id res chain seq x y z
N MET A 1 14.97 16.50 -2.89
CA MET A 1 13.63 16.73 -2.31
C MET A 1 13.54 15.98 -1.01
N THR A 2 12.93 16.56 0.01
CA THR A 2 12.60 15.85 1.26
C THR A 2 11.30 15.06 1.06
N ILE A 3 11.32 13.77 1.38
CA ILE A 3 10.14 12.90 1.35
C ILE A 3 9.46 13.00 2.73
N PRO A 4 8.15 13.28 2.82
CA PRO A 4 7.44 13.24 4.09
C PRO A 4 7.59 11.86 4.77
N ALA A 5 7.81 11.84 6.07
CA ALA A 5 7.92 10.63 6.87
C ALA A 5 6.97 10.74 8.09
N PRO A 6 5.82 10.03 8.09
CA PRO A 6 5.38 9.08 7.07
C PRO A 6 4.95 9.75 5.75
N PHE A 7 5.12 9.02 4.64
CA PHE A 7 4.42 9.30 3.38
C PHE A 7 2.95 8.95 3.57
N ILE A 8 2.04 9.77 3.05
CA ILE A 8 0.59 9.54 3.11
C ILE A 8 0.07 9.49 1.68
N SER A 9 -0.63 8.41 1.34
CA SER A 9 -1.26 8.26 0.02
C SER A 9 -2.35 9.31 -0.22
N ASP A 10 -2.68 9.52 -1.49
CA ASP A 10 -3.98 10.10 -1.83
C ASP A 10 -5.12 9.22 -1.29
N PRO A 11 -6.31 9.80 -1.03
CA PRO A 11 -7.49 9.03 -0.64
C PRO A 11 -7.85 7.96 -1.67
N MET A 12 -7.98 6.71 -1.23
CA MET A 12 -8.39 5.56 -2.03
C MET A 12 -9.83 5.16 -1.72
N ASP A 13 -10.62 4.94 -2.78
CA ASP A 13 -11.96 4.36 -2.69
C ASP A 13 -11.87 2.83 -2.59
N ILE A 14 -12.84 2.21 -1.91
CA ILE A 14 -12.95 0.73 -1.85
C ILE A 14 -13.64 0.21 -3.11
N GLU A 15 -13.07 -0.81 -3.76
CA GLU A 15 -13.68 -1.39 -4.96
C GLU A 15 -14.80 -2.36 -4.61
N LYS A 16 -15.89 -2.35 -5.39
CA LYS A 16 -17.08 -3.19 -5.13
C LYS A 16 -16.77 -4.69 -5.10
N ASN A 17 -15.86 -5.14 -5.95
CA ASN A 17 -15.40 -6.53 -6.03
C ASN A 17 -14.46 -6.94 -4.88
N TRP A 18 -14.10 -6.02 -3.99
CA TRP A 18 -13.29 -6.33 -2.81
C TRP A 18 -14.12 -6.66 -1.57
N ILE A 19 -15.41 -6.37 -1.61
CA ILE A 19 -16.35 -6.66 -0.52
C ILE A 19 -16.70 -8.15 -0.55
N ASP A 20 -16.57 -8.81 0.60
CA ASP A 20 -16.94 -10.22 0.74
C ASP A 20 -18.45 -10.39 1.02
N TYR A 21 -18.88 -11.64 1.18
CA TYR A 21 -20.28 -11.98 1.45
C TYR A 21 -20.78 -11.49 2.82
N ASN A 22 -19.89 -11.07 3.73
CA ASN A 22 -20.26 -10.48 5.02
C ASN A 22 -20.53 -8.97 4.91
N GLY A 23 -20.22 -8.35 3.77
CA GLY A 23 -20.47 -6.93 3.51
C GLY A 23 -19.34 -6.00 3.94
N HIS A 24 -18.17 -6.55 4.29
CA HIS A 24 -16.96 -5.79 4.60
C HIS A 24 -15.81 -6.14 3.65
N LEU A 25 -14.78 -5.31 3.65
CA LEU A 25 -13.58 -5.51 2.84
C LEU A 25 -12.96 -6.88 3.16
N ASN A 26 -12.79 -7.70 2.12
CA ASN A 26 -12.11 -8.98 2.29
C ASN A 26 -10.66 -8.73 2.74
N MET A 27 -10.23 -9.54 3.70
CA MET A 27 -8.91 -9.45 4.34
C MET A 27 -7.72 -9.38 3.37
N ALA A 28 -7.81 -9.99 2.19
CA ALA A 28 -6.74 -9.94 1.18
C ALA A 28 -6.54 -8.53 0.60
N TYR A 29 -7.60 -7.76 0.39
CA TYR A 29 -7.53 -6.45 -0.27
C TYR A 29 -7.00 -5.32 0.62
N TYR A 30 -6.87 -5.56 1.93
CA TYR A 30 -6.07 -4.67 2.79
C TYR A 30 -4.61 -4.61 2.31
N ASN A 31 -4.04 -5.76 1.91
CA ASN A 31 -2.69 -5.78 1.35
C ASN A 31 -2.60 -5.05 0.02
N VAL A 32 -3.64 -5.08 -0.82
CA VAL A 32 -3.67 -4.31 -2.07
C VAL A 32 -3.66 -2.81 -1.81
N LEU A 33 -4.39 -2.33 -0.80
CA LEU A 33 -4.33 -0.92 -0.37
C LEU A 33 -2.92 -0.55 0.12
N PHE A 34 -2.28 -1.41 0.92
CA PHE A 34 -0.92 -1.19 1.41
C PHE A 34 0.12 -1.20 0.29
N ASP A 35 0.00 -2.12 -0.66
CA ASP A 35 0.88 -2.29 -1.81
C ASP A 35 0.79 -1.06 -2.74
N ARG A 36 -0.42 -0.58 -3.06
CA ARG A 36 -0.64 0.65 -3.84
C ARG A 36 0.03 1.88 -3.22
N CYS A 37 0.01 2.01 -1.90
CA CYS A 37 0.70 3.10 -1.21
C CYS A 37 2.23 2.91 -1.25
N SER A 38 2.69 1.67 -1.05
CA SER A 38 4.11 1.32 -1.05
C SER A 38 4.74 1.56 -2.42
N ASP A 39 4.04 1.26 -3.52
CA ASP A 39 4.51 1.54 -4.89
C ASP A 39 4.85 3.02 -5.09
N VAL A 40 3.99 3.93 -4.62
CA VAL A 40 4.23 5.37 -4.71
C VAL A 40 5.43 5.76 -3.84
N ALA A 41 5.52 5.24 -2.62
CA ALA A 41 6.65 5.50 -1.73
C ALA A 41 7.98 4.98 -2.31
N PHE A 42 7.99 3.79 -2.92
CA PHE A 42 9.13 3.19 -3.58
C PHE A 42 9.57 4.00 -4.79
N GLU A 43 8.63 4.51 -5.59
CA GLU A 43 8.95 5.40 -6.69
C GLU A 43 9.65 6.69 -6.21
N MET A 44 9.22 7.26 -5.07
CA MET A 44 9.85 8.45 -4.50
C MET A 44 11.31 8.23 -4.06
N VAL A 45 11.69 7.01 -3.68
CA VAL A 45 13.08 6.64 -3.34
C VAL A 45 13.84 6.03 -4.54
N GLY A 46 13.28 6.13 -5.74
CA GLY A 46 13.94 5.69 -6.96
C GLY A 46 13.90 4.19 -7.19
N MET A 47 12.95 3.47 -6.57
CA MET A 47 12.71 2.03 -6.73
C MET A 47 11.39 1.71 -7.47
N GLY A 48 10.89 2.65 -8.28
CA GLY A 48 9.66 2.48 -9.07
C GLY A 48 9.88 1.81 -10.45
N PRO A 49 8.94 1.97 -11.40
CA PRO A 49 9.00 1.31 -12.71
C PRO A 49 10.29 1.56 -13.52
N ASN A 50 10.88 2.76 -13.40
CA ASN A 50 12.15 3.10 -14.04
C ASN A 50 13.30 2.24 -13.50
N TYR A 51 13.35 2.01 -12.18
CA TYR A 51 14.34 1.14 -11.56
C TYR A 51 14.23 -0.29 -12.08
N ALA A 52 13.01 -0.83 -12.12
CA ALA A 52 12.77 -2.18 -12.62
C ALA A 52 13.20 -2.35 -14.08
N ARG A 53 12.87 -1.38 -14.94
CA ARG A 53 13.26 -1.40 -16.35
C ARG A 53 14.76 -1.25 -16.56
N ASP A 54 15.36 -0.23 -15.95
CA ASP A 54 16.73 0.20 -16.29
C ASP A 54 17.78 -0.66 -15.57
N ARG A 55 17.49 -1.08 -14.34
CA ARG A 55 18.40 -1.89 -13.52
C ARG A 55 18.10 -3.38 -13.59
N ARG A 56 16.93 -3.78 -14.09
CA ARG A 56 16.45 -5.18 -14.12
C ARG A 56 16.40 -5.82 -12.71
N LEU A 57 16.01 -5.01 -11.73
CA LEU A 57 15.87 -5.40 -10.33
C LEU A 57 14.47 -5.07 -9.84
N THR A 58 13.98 -5.83 -8.86
CA THR A 58 12.64 -5.61 -8.28
C THR A 58 12.71 -5.69 -6.75
N ILE A 59 11.64 -5.26 -6.11
CA ILE A 59 11.40 -5.46 -4.69
C ILE A 59 10.62 -6.76 -4.51
N TYR A 60 10.91 -7.48 -3.42
CA TYR A 60 10.13 -8.63 -2.96
C TYR A 60 9.76 -8.44 -1.50
N THR A 61 8.49 -8.69 -1.17
CA THR A 61 8.03 -8.74 0.22
C THR A 61 8.36 -10.11 0.80
N ALA A 62 9.26 -10.15 1.78
CA ALA A 62 9.64 -11.39 2.47
C ALA A 62 8.59 -11.85 3.50
N GLU A 63 8.03 -10.89 4.25
CA GLU A 63 7.06 -11.14 5.31
C GLU A 63 6.10 -9.96 5.42
N VAL A 64 4.87 -10.23 5.88
CA VAL A 64 3.91 -9.20 6.26
C VAL A 64 3.22 -9.60 7.57
N HIS A 65 3.02 -8.63 8.46
CA HIS A 65 2.20 -8.77 9.65
C HIS A 65 1.04 -7.77 9.58
N VAL A 66 -0.19 -8.25 9.56
CA VAL A 66 -1.39 -7.41 9.45
C VAL A 66 -2.30 -7.61 10.66
N CYS A 67 -2.68 -6.51 11.30
CA CYS A 67 -3.69 -6.48 12.36
C CYS A 67 -4.99 -5.84 11.84
N TYR A 68 -6.09 -6.60 11.84
CA TYR A 68 -7.41 -6.11 11.44
C TYR A 68 -8.13 -5.52 12.66
N VAL A 69 -8.07 -4.20 12.81
CA VAL A 69 -8.58 -3.49 14.00
C VAL A 69 -9.96 -2.86 13.79
N GLN A 70 -10.33 -2.57 12.54
CA GLN A 70 -11.60 -1.95 12.19
C GLN A 70 -12.03 -2.40 10.78
N GLU A 71 -13.30 -2.75 10.65
CA GLU A 71 -13.90 -3.13 9.36
C GLU A 71 -14.02 -1.93 8.41
N LEU A 72 -13.84 -2.19 7.11
CA LEU A 72 -14.04 -1.24 6.04
C LEU A 72 -15.20 -1.65 5.15
N HIS A 73 -16.00 -0.69 4.70
CA HIS A 73 -17.15 -0.88 3.82
C HIS A 73 -16.98 -0.11 2.50
N LEU A 74 -17.86 -0.40 1.55
CA LEU A 74 -17.77 0.11 0.17
C LEU A 74 -17.76 1.63 0.06
N ASP A 75 -18.46 2.33 0.93
CA ASP A 75 -18.59 3.79 0.95
C ASP A 75 -17.47 4.49 1.71
N HIS A 76 -16.57 3.73 2.35
CA HIS A 76 -15.42 4.29 3.03
C HIS A 76 -14.37 4.79 2.04
N LYS A 77 -13.69 5.85 2.43
CA LYS A 77 -12.50 6.35 1.77
C LYS A 77 -11.32 6.33 2.73
N VAL A 78 -10.21 5.73 2.32
CA VAL A 78 -9.08 5.47 3.20
C VAL A 78 -7.81 6.13 2.69
N LYS A 79 -6.91 6.47 3.62
CA LYS A 79 -5.52 6.82 3.31
C LYS A 79 -4.63 5.78 3.96
N VAL A 80 -3.50 5.49 3.31
CA VAL A 80 -2.47 4.61 3.87
C VAL A 80 -1.23 5.44 4.14
N SER A 81 -0.65 5.25 5.33
CA SER A 81 0.64 5.83 5.70
C SER A 81 1.76 4.81 5.49
N PHE A 82 2.86 5.23 4.88
CA PHE A 82 4.08 4.45 4.73
C PHE A 82 5.22 5.12 5.51
N GLN A 83 5.97 4.33 6.28
CA GLN A 83 7.14 4.80 7.00
C GLN A 83 8.27 3.79 6.84
N LEU A 84 9.41 4.24 6.29
CA LEU A 84 10.64 3.46 6.33
C LEU A 84 11.18 3.49 7.77
N ILE A 85 11.29 2.32 8.38
CA ILE A 85 11.77 2.19 9.77
C ILE A 85 13.29 2.00 9.81
N ASP A 86 13.84 1.24 8.85
CA ASP A 86 15.26 0.91 8.79
C ASP A 86 15.72 0.57 7.36
N HIS A 87 17.03 0.69 7.09
CA HIS A 87 17.70 0.22 5.88
C HIS A 87 19.20 0.03 6.12
N ASP A 88 19.84 -0.86 5.35
CA ASP A 88 21.29 -1.05 5.33
C ASP A 88 22.01 -0.10 4.34
#